data_AF-A0A9D8MPK9-F1
#
_entry.id   AF-A0A9D8MPK9-F1
#
_cell.length_a   1.000
_cell.length_b   1.000
_cell.length_c   1.000
_cell.angle_alpha   90.00
_cell.angle_beta   90.00
_cell.angle_gamma   90.00
#
_symmetry.space_group_name_H-M   'P 1'
#
loop_
_entity.id
_entity.type
_entity.pdbx_description
1 polymer ?
#
loop_
_entity_poly.entity_id
_entity_poly.type
_entity_poly.pdbx_seq_one_letter_code
_entity_poly.pdbx_strand_id
1 'polypeptide(L)'
;MILINRKPLRRLNGRCDLTFNHIAYERLVFHRICTFHQNIIFLVHTETGKQKDCVRDPASGTVFPLKKDHFYFIPNETPAEYLFTDDITFMTFHFNLELYPGMDLYHGLHGIRSGHDPELTARIWDIFGEEDEFRSVVRFKAAIMDFCQA
;
A
#
# COMPACT_ATOMS: atom_id res chain seq x y z
N MET A 1 36.13 -21.61 -4.46
CA MET A 1 34.88 -20.80 -4.47
C MET A 1 33.82 -21.58 -5.22
N ILE A 2 32.86 -22.20 -4.52
CA ILE A 2 31.77 -22.95 -5.16
C ILE A 2 30.66 -21.94 -5.46
N LEU A 3 30.52 -21.59 -6.74
CA LEU A 3 29.37 -20.84 -7.23
C LEU A 3 28.14 -21.75 -7.19
N ILE A 4 27.34 -21.66 -6.13
CA ILE A 4 26.01 -22.28 -6.09
C ILE A 4 25.14 -21.51 -7.10
N ASN A 5 25.07 -22.03 -8.32
CA ASN A 5 24.39 -21.38 -9.43
C ASN A 5 22.87 -21.46 -9.27
N ARG A 6 22.28 -20.51 -8.54
CA ARG A 6 20.82 -20.35 -8.45
C ARG A 6 20.29 -19.63 -9.71
N LYS A 7 20.45 -20.25 -10.89
CA LYS A 7 19.96 -19.73 -12.19
C LYS A 7 18.52 -19.17 -12.15
N PRO A 8 17.56 -19.75 -11.38
CA PRO A 8 16.22 -19.18 -11.25
C PRO A 8 16.21 -17.80 -10.57
N LEU A 9 16.96 -17.59 -9.49
CA LEU A 9 17.00 -16.31 -8.77
C LEU A 9 17.53 -15.18 -9.66
N ARG A 10 18.59 -15.44 -10.44
CA ARG A 10 19.13 -14.45 -11.38
C ARG A 10 18.12 -14.08 -12.49
N ARG A 11 17.28 -15.03 -12.91
CA ARG A 11 16.20 -14.77 -13.89
C ARG A 11 15.05 -13.98 -13.28
N LEU A 12 14.76 -14.19 -11.99
CA LEU A 12 13.68 -13.50 -11.27
C LEU A 12 14.09 -12.09 -10.82
N ASN A 13 15.37 -11.84 -10.52
CA ASN A 13 15.84 -10.53 -10.06
C ASN A 13 15.60 -9.41 -11.07
N GLY A 14 15.74 -9.68 -12.38
CA GLY A 14 15.44 -8.69 -13.42
C GLY A 14 13.96 -8.61 -13.79
N ARG A 15 13.10 -9.26 -13.01
CA ARG A 15 11.66 -9.41 -13.29
C ARG A 15 10.79 -8.95 -12.15
N CYS A 16 11.32 -8.81 -10.93
CA CYS A 16 10.58 -8.36 -9.77
C CYS A 16 11.11 -7.00 -9.36
N ASP A 17 10.37 -5.95 -9.69
CA ASP A 17 10.71 -4.59 -9.28
C ASP A 17 9.54 -3.94 -8.54
N LEU A 18 9.84 -3.39 -7.37
CA LEU A 18 8.90 -2.58 -6.60
C LEU A 18 9.34 -1.13 -6.68
N THR A 19 8.47 -0.30 -7.25
CA THR A 19 8.70 1.13 -7.39
C THR A 19 7.62 1.91 -6.67
N PHE A 20 8.03 2.84 -5.81
CA PHE A 20 7.13 3.80 -5.18
C PHE A 20 7.02 5.04 -6.04
N ASN A 21 5.79 5.45 -6.31
CA ASN A 21 5.45 6.68 -7.02
C ASN A 21 5.02 7.78 -6.04
N HIS A 22 4.53 7.38 -4.86
CA HIS A 22 4.13 8.26 -3.77
C HIS A 22 4.35 7.55 -2.44
N ILE A 23 4.91 8.28 -1.47
CA ILE A 23 4.99 7.88 -0.06
C ILE A 23 4.65 9.13 0.75
N ALA A 24 3.62 9.06 1.59
CA ALA A 24 3.24 10.21 2.41
C ALA A 24 2.58 9.81 3.72
N TYR A 25 2.85 10.59 4.76
CA TYR A 25 2.03 10.64 5.96
C TYR A 25 1.01 11.77 5.80
N GLU A 26 -0.27 11.42 5.83
CA GLU A 26 -1.35 12.29 5.38
C GLU A 26 -2.39 12.53 6.47
N ARG A 27 -2.88 13.77 6.48
CA ARG A 27 -4.07 14.24 7.21
C ARG A 27 -4.78 15.23 6.30
N LEU A 28 -5.89 14.84 5.70
CA LEU A 28 -6.54 15.65 4.67
C LEU A 28 -8.04 15.40 4.58
N VAL A 29 -8.79 16.43 4.20
CA VAL A 29 -10.21 16.34 3.89
C VAL A 29 -10.35 16.08 2.39
N PHE A 30 -10.93 14.94 2.03
CA PHE A 30 -11.05 14.54 0.63
C PHE A 30 -12.29 13.69 0.40
N HIS A 31 -13.10 14.08 -0.59
CA HIS A 31 -14.26 13.30 -0.99
C HIS A 31 -14.35 13.24 -2.51
N ARG A 32 -13.81 12.16 -3.10
CA ARG A 32 -13.88 11.92 -4.56
C ARG A 32 -13.83 10.43 -4.88
N ILE A 33 -14.41 10.09 -6.02
CA ILE A 33 -14.13 8.81 -6.68
C ILE A 33 -12.88 8.99 -7.53
N CYS A 34 -11.89 8.11 -7.35
CA CYS A 34 -10.65 8.12 -8.13
C CYS A 34 -10.31 6.72 -8.62
N THR A 35 -9.62 6.68 -9.76
CA THR A 35 -9.02 5.47 -10.32
C THR A 35 -7.57 5.80 -10.61
N PHE A 36 -6.64 5.03 -10.04
CA PHE A 36 -5.21 5.24 -10.19
C PHE A 36 -4.57 4.12 -11.02
N HIS A 37 -3.48 4.44 -11.72
CA HIS A 37 -2.70 3.45 -12.48
C HIS A 37 -1.70 2.67 -11.61
N GLN A 38 -1.54 3.08 -10.35
CA GLN A 38 -0.72 2.43 -9.34
C GLN A 38 -1.59 1.65 -8.36
N ASN A 39 -1.01 0.64 -7.73
CA ASN A 39 -1.60 0.06 -6.53
C ASN A 39 -1.48 1.06 -5.38
N ILE A 40 -2.48 1.08 -4.53
CA ILE A 40 -2.51 1.94 -3.35
C ILE A 40 -2.64 1.06 -2.11
N ILE A 41 -1.77 1.30 -1.14
CA ILE A 41 -1.98 0.83 0.23
C ILE A 41 -1.94 2.03 1.16
N PHE A 42 -2.93 2.14 2.03
CA PHE A 42 -2.84 3.04 3.18
C PHE A 42 -3.04 2.31 4.50
N LEU A 43 -2.32 2.78 5.52
CA LEU A 43 -2.21 2.20 6.85
C LEU A 43 -2.63 3.26 7.87
N VAL A 44 -3.70 2.98 8.60
CA VAL A 44 -4.31 3.97 9.50
C VAL A 44 -3.58 4.00 10.84
N HIS A 45 -3.04 5.15 11.21
CA HIS A 45 -2.30 5.34 12.46
C HIS A 45 -3.20 5.72 13.63
N THR A 46 -4.05 6.72 13.42
CA THR A 46 -4.97 7.22 14.44
C THR A 46 -6.37 7.34 13.88
N GLU A 47 -7.32 7.01 14.74
CA GLU A 47 -8.75 7.19 14.54
C GLU A 47 -9.28 7.92 15.78
N THR A 48 -10.01 9.02 15.59
CA THR A 48 -10.56 9.83 16.69
C THR A 48 -11.94 9.37 17.16
N GLY A 49 -12.53 8.34 16.51
CA GLY A 49 -13.80 7.72 16.91
C GLY A 49 -15.07 8.49 16.51
N LYS A 50 -14.97 9.61 15.78
CA LYS A 50 -16.12 10.35 15.18
C LYS A 50 -16.51 9.82 13.79
N GLN A 51 -16.22 8.54 13.55
CA GLN A 51 -16.06 7.83 12.28
C GLN A 51 -17.02 8.25 11.15
N LYS A 52 -16.48 8.98 10.16
CA LYS A 52 -17.05 9.11 8.80
C LYS A 52 -16.09 8.62 7.72
N ASP A 53 -14.83 8.39 8.10
CA ASP A 53 -13.78 8.04 7.17
C ASP A 53 -13.95 6.64 6.65
N CYS A 54 -14.02 6.51 5.34
CA CYS A 54 -14.12 5.22 4.70
C CYS A 54 -13.59 5.28 3.28
N VAL A 55 -13.29 4.11 2.76
CA VAL A 55 -13.25 3.90 1.33
C VAL A 55 -14.44 3.04 0.94
N ARG A 56 -15.12 3.38 -0.14
CA ARG A 56 -16.21 2.59 -0.69
C ARG A 56 -15.82 2.09 -2.07
N ASP A 57 -16.12 0.82 -2.31
CA ASP A 57 -16.12 0.25 -3.65
C ASP A 57 -17.40 0.69 -4.38
N PRO A 58 -17.32 1.52 -5.42
CA PRO A 58 -18.51 2.01 -6.13
C PRO A 58 -19.25 0.90 -6.88
N ALA A 59 -18.57 -0.18 -7.26
CA ALA A 59 -19.17 -1.27 -8.04
C ALA A 59 -20.04 -2.17 -7.15
N SER A 60 -19.56 -2.53 -5.96
CA SER A 60 -20.31 -3.37 -5.02
C SER A 60 -21.12 -2.58 -3.99
N GLY A 61 -20.83 -1.29 -3.80
CA GLY A 61 -21.38 -0.47 -2.72
C GLY A 61 -20.78 -0.79 -1.34
N THR A 62 -19.81 -1.72 -1.28
CA THR A 62 -19.18 -2.14 -0.01
C THR A 62 -18.42 -0.98 0.61
N VAL A 63 -18.67 -0.73 1.89
CA VAL A 63 -18.01 0.31 2.67
C VAL A 63 -16.94 -0.32 3.55
N PHE A 64 -15.73 0.25 3.49
CA PHE A 64 -14.58 -0.11 4.30
C PHE A 64 -14.29 1.06 5.25
N PRO A 65 -14.84 1.03 6.49
CA PRO A 65 -14.56 2.07 7.48
C PRO A 65 -13.08 2.08 7.82
N LEU A 66 -12.47 3.27 7.89
CA LEU A 66 -11.07 3.41 8.28
C LEU A 66 -10.93 3.23 9.79
N LYS A 67 -10.11 2.25 10.16
CA LYS A 67 -9.90 1.83 11.54
C LYS A 67 -8.42 1.80 11.85
N LYS A 68 -8.06 2.19 13.06
CA LYS A 68 -6.68 2.09 13.54
C LYS A 68 -6.12 0.68 13.30
N ASP A 69 -4.83 0.62 12.94
CA ASP A 69 -4.06 -0.62 12.73
C ASP A 69 -4.62 -1.51 11.61
N HIS A 70 -5.44 -0.94 10.72
CA HIS A 70 -5.89 -1.61 9.50
C HIS A 70 -5.14 -1.11 8.27
N PHE A 71 -4.91 -2.04 7.35
CA PHE A 71 -4.51 -1.73 5.99
C PHE A 71 -5.73 -1.76 5.06
N TYR A 72 -5.62 -0.99 3.98
CA TYR A 72 -6.56 -0.99 2.87
C TYR A 72 -5.75 -0.98 1.59
N PHE A 73 -5.94 -2.02 0.79
CA PHE A 73 -5.26 -2.21 -0.47
C PHE A 73 -6.24 -2.09 -1.63
N ILE A 74 -5.93 -1.18 -2.54
CA ILE A 74 -6.71 -0.90 -3.74
C ILE A 74 -5.81 -1.24 -4.93
N PRO A 75 -6.10 -2.32 -5.67
CA PRO A 75 -5.35 -2.67 -6.87
C PRO A 75 -5.39 -1.55 -7.90
N ASN A 76 -4.39 -1.51 -8.77
CA ASN A 76 -4.40 -0.59 -9.90
C ASN A 76 -5.69 -0.71 -10.73
N GLU A 77 -6.11 0.41 -11.33
CA GLU A 77 -7.30 0.51 -12.17
C GLU A 77 -8.64 0.18 -11.46
N THR A 78 -8.62 -0.04 -10.14
CA THR A 78 -9.84 -0.21 -9.32
C THR A 78 -10.40 1.16 -8.92
N PRO A 79 -11.64 1.51 -9.31
CA PRO A 79 -12.29 2.71 -8.83
C PRO A 79 -12.58 2.61 -7.32
N ALA A 80 -12.31 3.69 -6.59
CA ALA A 80 -12.62 3.78 -5.17
C ALA A 80 -13.16 5.17 -4.83
N GLU A 81 -14.23 5.22 -4.04
CA GLU A 81 -14.73 6.45 -3.43
C GLU A 81 -14.01 6.65 -2.10
N TYR A 82 -13.23 7.72 -2.00
CA TYR A 82 -12.51 8.10 -0.79
C TYR A 82 -13.35 9.14 -0.06
N LEU A 83 -13.66 8.89 1.21
CA LEU A 83 -14.29 9.85 2.11
C LEU A 83 -13.38 10.00 3.31
N PHE A 84 -12.53 11.03 3.29
CA PHE A 84 -11.57 11.35 4.34
C PHE A 84 -11.86 12.71 4.94
N THR A 85 -11.64 12.80 6.24
CA THR A 85 -11.78 13.96 7.09
C THR A 85 -10.43 14.26 7.76
N ASP A 86 -10.33 15.41 8.41
CA ASP A 86 -9.15 15.78 9.18
C ASP A 86 -9.06 15.07 10.53
N ASP A 87 -9.95 14.12 10.82
CA ASP A 87 -10.01 13.35 12.06
C ASP A 87 -9.21 12.04 12.01
N ILE A 88 -8.55 11.75 10.88
CA ILE A 88 -7.70 10.56 10.68
C ILE A 88 -6.30 10.93 10.22
N THR A 89 -5.34 10.06 10.53
CA THR A 89 -4.00 10.12 9.97
C THR A 89 -3.57 8.74 9.49
N PHE A 90 -2.87 8.69 8.35
CA PHE A 90 -2.50 7.43 7.70
C PHE A 90 -1.22 7.59 6.89
N MET A 91 -0.52 6.47 6.70
CA MET A 91 0.55 6.37 5.71
C MET A 91 -0.07 5.93 4.39
N THR A 92 0.35 6.51 3.27
CA THR A 92 -0.06 6.12 1.93
C THR A 92 1.16 5.75 1.11
N PHE A 93 1.06 4.63 0.38
CA PHE A 93 2.03 4.23 -0.64
C PHE A 93 1.29 4.01 -1.95
N HIS A 94 1.72 4.71 -3.00
CA HIS A 94 1.36 4.36 -4.37
C HIS A 94 2.55 3.62 -4.98
N PHE A 95 2.33 2.42 -5.47
CA PHE A 95 3.41 1.59 -5.97
C PHE A 95 3.01 0.73 -7.16
N ASN A 96 4.03 0.34 -7.91
CA ASN A 96 3.95 -0.73 -8.88
C ASN A 96 4.82 -1.90 -8.41
N LEU A 97 4.31 -3.12 -8.58
CA LEU A 97 5.06 -4.35 -8.37
C LEU A 97 5.06 -5.13 -9.67
N GLU A 98 6.13 -5.01 -10.46
CA GLU A 98 6.19 -5.65 -11.77
C GLU A 98 6.74 -7.07 -11.64
N LEU A 99 6.13 -8.04 -12.34
CA LEU A 99 6.66 -9.40 -12.52
C LEU A 99 7.29 -9.59 -13.92
N TYR A 100 6.94 -8.71 -14.85
CA TYR A 100 7.56 -8.54 -16.15
C TYR A 100 7.59 -7.04 -16.45
N PRO A 101 8.59 -6.53 -17.19
CA PRO A 101 8.69 -5.10 -17.48
C PRO A 101 7.39 -4.54 -18.05
N GLY A 102 6.83 -3.53 -17.38
CA GLY A 102 5.58 -2.86 -17.76
C GLY A 102 4.29 -3.63 -17.45
N MET A 103 4.37 -4.76 -16.74
CA MET A 103 3.19 -5.49 -16.25
C MET A 103 3.18 -5.58 -14.74
N ASP A 104 2.25 -4.84 -14.13
CA ASP A 104 1.99 -4.90 -12.69
C ASP A 104 1.38 -6.24 -12.29
N LEU A 105 1.82 -6.79 -11.16
CA LEU A 105 1.42 -8.08 -10.62
C LEU A 105 -0.08 -8.12 -10.28
N TYR A 106 -0.65 -6.99 -9.89
CA TYR A 106 -2.05 -6.88 -9.48
C TYR A 106 -2.97 -6.42 -10.62
N HIS A 107 -2.45 -6.30 -11.85
CA HIS A 107 -3.27 -5.94 -12.99
C HIS A 107 -4.43 -6.92 -13.18
N GLY A 108 -5.64 -6.37 -13.35
CA GLY A 108 -6.88 -7.15 -13.50
C GLY A 108 -7.41 -7.74 -12.18
N LEU A 109 -6.75 -7.50 -11.04
CA LEU A 109 -7.34 -7.79 -9.75
C LEU A 109 -8.40 -6.73 -9.44
N HIS A 110 -9.58 -7.18 -8.99
CA HIS A 110 -10.69 -6.31 -8.66
C HIS A 110 -11.02 -6.36 -7.18
N GLY A 111 -11.56 -5.24 -6.70
CA GLY A 111 -12.08 -5.10 -5.35
C GLY A 111 -11.02 -4.63 -4.36
N ILE A 112 -11.51 -3.91 -3.35
CA ILE A 112 -10.71 -3.38 -2.27
C ILE A 112 -10.52 -4.48 -1.23
N ARG A 113 -9.28 -4.63 -0.75
CA ARG A 113 -8.95 -5.55 0.33
C ARG A 113 -8.64 -4.75 1.58
N SER A 114 -9.04 -5.26 2.73
CA SER A 114 -8.69 -4.65 4.02
C SER A 114 -8.49 -5.72 5.07
N GLY A 115 -7.70 -5.41 6.08
CA GLY A 115 -7.43 -6.31 7.19
C GLY A 115 -6.81 -5.57 8.35
N HIS A 116 -6.94 -6.16 9.54
CA HIS A 116 -6.27 -5.68 10.74
C HIS A 116 -4.85 -6.25 10.79
N ASP A 117 -3.85 -5.37 10.70
CA ASP A 117 -2.44 -5.73 10.76
C ASP A 117 -1.65 -4.68 11.57
N PRO A 118 -1.68 -4.81 12.91
CA PRO A 118 -0.97 -3.90 13.80
C PRO A 118 0.55 -4.05 13.68
N GLU A 119 1.05 -5.23 13.27
CA GLU A 119 2.49 -5.48 13.13
C GLU A 119 3.05 -4.73 11.92
N LEU A 120 2.38 -4.82 10.76
CA LEU A 120 2.73 -4.03 9.58
C LEU A 120 2.64 -2.53 9.87
N THR A 121 1.55 -2.10 10.50
CA THR A 121 1.33 -0.69 10.83
C THR A 121 2.45 -0.16 11.74
N ALA A 122 2.78 -0.88 12.81
CA ALA A 122 3.87 -0.51 13.71
C ALA A 122 5.23 -0.50 13.01
N ARG A 123 5.52 -1.51 12.17
CA ARG A 123 6.76 -1.59 11.40
C ARG A 123 6.92 -0.40 10.45
N ILE A 124 5.86 0.01 9.77
CA ILE A 124 5.88 1.15 8.85
C ILE A 124 6.12 2.46 9.62
N TRP A 125 5.54 2.61 10.81
CA TRP A 125 5.81 3.79 11.64
C TRP A 125 7.21 3.86 12.22
N ASP A 126 7.78 2.72 12.61
CA ASP A 126 9.20 2.64 12.99
C ASP A 126 10.10 3.12 11.84
N ILE A 127 9.82 2.68 10.60
CA ILE A 127 10.59 3.09 9.42
C ILE A 127 10.43 4.57 9.12
N PHE A 128 9.22 5.12 9.27
CA PHE A 128 8.95 6.54 9.03
C PHE A 128 9.70 7.46 10.01
N GLY A 129 9.97 7.00 11.22
CA GLY A 129 10.73 7.75 12.22
C GLY A 129 12.25 7.77 12.00
N GLU A 130 12.78 7.05 11.01
CA GLU A 130 14.21 7.04 10.71
C GLU A 130 14.69 8.34 10.05
N GLU A 131 15.86 8.83 10.48
CA GLU A 131 16.49 10.03 9.91
C GLU A 131 17.15 9.78 8.55
N ASP A 132 17.59 8.54 8.28
CA ASP A 132 18.22 8.16 7.01
C ASP A 132 17.16 7.81 5.96
N GLU A 133 16.81 8.80 5.14
CA GLU A 133 15.77 8.68 4.11
C GLU A 133 16.01 7.52 3.13
N PHE A 134 17.26 7.27 2.73
CA PHE A 134 17.57 6.20 1.78
C PHE A 134 17.32 4.84 2.42
N ARG A 135 17.77 4.67 3.67
CA ARG A 135 17.50 3.47 4.46
C ARG A 135 15.99 3.27 4.67
N SER A 136 15.25 4.34 4.95
CA SER A 136 13.78 4.30 5.11
C SER A 136 13.11 3.78 3.84
N VAL A 137 13.48 4.30 2.66
CA VAL A 137 12.92 3.82 1.38
C VAL A 137 13.21 2.34 1.17
N VAL A 138 14.44 1.88 1.42
CA VAL A 138 14.79 0.46 1.29
C VAL A 138 13.97 -0.41 2.24
N ARG A 139 13.79 0.02 3.50
CA ARG A 139 12.99 -0.71 4.48
C ARG A 139 11.49 -0.68 4.16
N PHE A 140 10.96 0.41 3.62
CA PHE A 140 9.59 0.47 3.11
C PHE A 140 9.40 -0.53 1.97
N LYS A 141 10.32 -0.58 1.00
CA LYS A 141 10.24 -1.55 -0.09
C LYS A 141 10.19 -2.98 0.45
N ALA A 142 11.05 -3.30 1.42
CA ALA A 142 11.03 -4.62 2.06
C ALA A 142 9.70 -4.91 2.76
N ALA A 143 9.15 -3.96 3.53
CA ALA A 143 7.89 -4.13 4.24
C ALA A 143 6.70 -4.33 3.29
N ILE A 144 6.61 -3.56 2.21
CA ILE A 144 5.55 -3.72 1.21
C ILE A 144 5.73 -5.03 0.42
N MET A 145 6.96 -5.41 0.09
CA MET A 145 7.23 -6.72 -0.53
C MET A 145 6.81 -7.89 0.36
N ASP A 146 6.99 -7.80 1.67
CA ASP A 146 6.55 -8.82 2.62
C ASP A 146 5.01 -8.88 2.69
N PHE A 147 4.34 -7.72 2.74
CA PHE A 147 2.87 -7.64 2.66
C PHE A 147 2.32 -8.29 1.38
N CYS A 148 2.97 -8.04 0.24
CA CYS A 148 2.56 -8.59 -1.06
C CYS A 148 2.67 -10.12 -1.17
N GLN A 149 3.41 -10.77 -0.27
CA GLN A 149 3.61 -12.24 -0.24
C GLN A 149 2.62 -12.98 0.66
N ALA A 150 1.92 -12.28 1.54
CA ALA A 150 0.97 -12.84 2.51
C ALA A 150 -0.42 -13.07 1.89
#